data_AF-A0A380W7T3-F1
#
_entry.id   AF-A0A380W7T3-F1
#
_cell.length_a   1.000
_cell.length_b   1.000
_cell.length_c   1.000
_cell.angle_alpha   90.00
_cell.angle_beta   90.00
_cell.angle_gamma   90.00
#
_symmetry.space_group_name_H-M   'P 1'
#
loop_
_entity.id
_entity.type
_entity.pdbx_description
1 polymer ?
#
loop_
_entity_poly.entity_id
_entity_poly.type
_entity_poly.pdbx_seq_one_letter_code
_entity_poly.pdbx_strand_id
1 'polypeptide(L)'
;MRLRGIILVLGTAVGAYALGAASHAPAPPPPTPLATLPQPVPQSTRPSAPPPKRTAKPEVARPANQPLQLVPQRVSNPPITPQPAQPTETRRRKPDAKAALTAAAIAALIVTASRNAYHSTGRPCACPDDRMRNGRRCGSRSAYSRPGGAAPKCFADDVTAEMIEDYRKTMMR
;
A
#
# COMPACT_ATOMS: atom_id res chain seq x y z
N MET A 1 -20.08 -51.78 41.96
CA MET A 1 -21.31 -52.41 41.42
C MET A 1 -22.42 -51.38 41.39
N ARG A 2 -23.16 -51.35 40.27
CA ARG A 2 -24.35 -50.53 39.97
C ARG A 2 -24.08 -49.08 39.55
N LEU A 3 -24.05 -48.86 38.23
CA LEU A 3 -24.79 -47.75 37.64
C LEU A 3 -25.53 -48.29 36.41
N ARG A 4 -26.87 -48.22 36.49
CA ARG A 4 -27.81 -48.69 35.49
C ARG A 4 -27.75 -47.74 34.28
N GLY A 5 -27.51 -48.31 33.10
CA GLY A 5 -27.63 -47.60 31.82
C GLY A 5 -29.09 -47.27 31.52
N ILE A 6 -29.36 -46.00 31.27
CA ILE A 6 -30.61 -45.51 30.68
C ILE A 6 -30.26 -45.15 29.24
N ILE A 7 -30.66 -46.00 28.29
CA ILE A 7 -30.56 -45.71 26.86
C ILE A 7 -31.78 -44.88 26.49
N LEU A 8 -31.59 -43.56 26.34
CA LEU A 8 -32.57 -42.66 25.75
C LEU A 8 -32.55 -42.87 24.23
N VAL A 9 -33.53 -43.62 23.72
CA VAL A 9 -33.85 -43.68 22.30
C VAL A 9 -34.69 -42.45 21.96
N LEU A 10 -34.03 -41.37 21.52
CA LEU A 10 -34.71 -40.22 20.90
C LEU A 10 -34.55 -40.33 19.39
N GLY A 11 -35.67 -40.64 18.75
CA GLY A 11 -35.79 -40.95 17.33
C GLY A 11 -35.30 -39.84 16.41
N THR A 12 -34.52 -40.25 15.42
CA THR A 12 -34.17 -39.43 14.26
C THR A 12 -35.40 -39.26 13.38
N ALA A 13 -36.09 -38.13 13.50
CA ALA A 13 -37.05 -37.68 12.51
C ALA A 13 -36.28 -37.27 11.24
N VAL A 14 -36.19 -38.18 10.27
CA VAL A 14 -35.72 -37.86 8.91
C VAL A 14 -36.87 -37.16 8.19
N GLY A 15 -36.91 -35.83 8.29
CA GLY A 15 -37.77 -34.99 7.47
C GLY A 15 -37.19 -34.89 6.06
N ALA A 16 -37.83 -35.54 5.09
CA ALA A 16 -37.53 -35.37 3.68
C ALA A 16 -38.06 -34.01 3.20
N TYR A 17 -37.20 -33.00 3.18
CA TYR A 17 -37.46 -31.75 2.47
C TYR A 17 -37.21 -31.98 0.97
N ALA A 18 -38.29 -32.08 0.19
CA ALA A 18 -38.26 -32.00 -1.25
C ALA A 18 -37.97 -30.55 -1.67
N LEU A 19 -36.72 -30.23 -1.98
CA LEU A 19 -36.37 -29.01 -2.70
C LEU A 19 -36.74 -29.20 -4.17
N GLY A 20 -37.80 -28.54 -4.60
CA GLY A 20 -38.12 -28.38 -6.02
C GLY A 20 -37.02 -27.58 -6.71
N ALA A 21 -36.18 -28.27 -7.48
CA ALA A 21 -35.25 -27.63 -8.41
C ALA A 21 -36.03 -27.11 -9.62
N ALA A 22 -36.51 -25.87 -9.53
CA ALA A 22 -36.92 -25.12 -10.71
C ALA A 22 -35.64 -24.73 -11.47
N SER A 23 -35.27 -25.52 -12.46
CA SER A 23 -34.19 -25.25 -13.41
C SER A 23 -34.52 -24.02 -14.26
N HIS A 24 -34.34 -22.82 -13.71
CA HIS A 24 -34.19 -21.62 -14.52
C HIS A 24 -32.78 -21.63 -15.11
N ALA A 25 -32.62 -22.30 -16.25
CA ALA A 25 -31.44 -22.15 -17.07
C ALA A 25 -31.40 -20.69 -17.59
N PRO A 26 -30.37 -19.90 -17.27
CA PRO A 26 -30.21 -18.58 -17.87
C PRO A 26 -30.03 -18.73 -19.39
N ALA A 27 -30.73 -17.88 -20.16
CA ALA A 27 -30.58 -17.83 -21.60
C ALA A 27 -29.10 -17.66 -22.00
N PRO A 28 -28.63 -18.31 -23.08
CA PRO A 28 -27.26 -18.16 -23.54
C PRO A 28 -26.99 -16.69 -23.91
N PRO A 29 -25.82 -16.13 -23.53
CA PRO A 29 -25.46 -14.78 -23.94
C PRO A 29 -25.37 -14.69 -25.48
N PRO A 30 -25.67 -13.51 -26.07
CA PRO A 30 -25.51 -13.31 -27.51
C PRO A 30 -24.05 -13.56 -27.93
N PRO A 31 -23.80 -14.01 -29.17
CA PRO A 31 -22.45 -14.21 -29.66
C PRO A 31 -21.68 -12.90 -29.59
N THR A 32 -20.58 -12.90 -28.85
CA THR A 32 -19.64 -11.78 -28.82
C THR A 32 -19.03 -11.63 -30.21
N PRO A 33 -18.97 -10.41 -30.77
CA PRO A 33 -18.25 -10.21 -32.02
C PRO A 33 -16.81 -10.64 -31.81
N LEU A 34 -16.31 -11.53 -32.68
CA LEU A 34 -14.91 -11.94 -32.68
C LEU A 34 -14.05 -10.67 -32.72
N ALA A 35 -13.35 -10.40 -31.62
CA ALA A 35 -12.31 -9.40 -31.60
C ALA A 35 -11.27 -9.81 -32.65
N THR A 36 -11.20 -9.04 -33.74
CA THR A 36 -10.13 -9.14 -34.73
C THR A 36 -8.80 -9.12 -34.00
N LEU A 37 -8.05 -10.22 -34.09
CA LEU A 37 -6.70 -10.30 -33.57
C LEU A 37 -5.89 -9.12 -34.16
N PRO A 38 -5.28 -8.26 -33.32
CA PRO A 38 -4.41 -7.23 -33.84
C PRO A 38 -3.25 -7.90 -34.58
N GLN A 39 -3.05 -7.48 -35.83
CA GLN A 39 -1.96 -7.99 -36.66
C GLN A 39 -0.61 -7.78 -35.94
N PRO A 40 0.35 -8.71 -36.09
CA PRO A 40 1.67 -8.55 -35.51
C PRO A 40 2.35 -7.32 -36.13
N VAL A 41 2.54 -6.29 -35.31
CA VAL A 41 3.37 -5.14 -35.67
C VAL A 41 4.80 -5.62 -35.94
N PRO A 42 5.44 -5.21 -37.06
CA PRO A 42 6.83 -5.57 -37.33
C PRO A 42 7.70 -4.98 -36.22
N GLN A 43 8.45 -5.86 -35.55
CA GLN A 43 9.39 -5.45 -34.52
C GLN A 43 10.47 -4.59 -35.16
N SER A 44 10.45 -3.29 -34.84
CA SER A 44 11.52 -2.37 -35.18
C SER A 44 12.78 -2.83 -34.45
N THR A 45 13.70 -3.43 -35.21
CA THR A 45 15.03 -3.82 -34.74
C THR A 45 15.82 -2.55 -34.44
N ARG A 46 15.71 -2.09 -33.19
CA ARG A 46 16.53 -1.00 -32.69
C ARG A 46 17.99 -1.46 -32.73
N PRO A 47 18.91 -0.74 -33.40
CA PRO A 47 20.32 -1.10 -33.37
C PRO A 47 20.79 -1.13 -31.92
N SER A 48 21.46 -2.22 -31.53
CA SER A 48 22.11 -2.34 -30.23
C SER A 48 23.19 -1.25 -30.13
N ALA A 49 22.93 -0.24 -29.30
CA ALA A 49 23.97 0.72 -28.94
C ALA A 49 25.11 -0.04 -28.22
N PRO A 50 26.38 0.26 -28.54
CA PRO A 50 27.51 -0.35 -27.86
C PRO A 50 27.49 0.01 -26.37
N PRO A 51 27.99 -0.88 -25.48
CA PRO A 51 28.06 -0.59 -24.06
C PRO A 51 28.92 0.65 -23.81
N PRO A 52 28.54 1.53 -22.85
CA PRO A 52 29.37 2.67 -22.50
C PRO A 52 30.72 2.17 -21.98
N LYS A 53 31.80 2.68 -22.57
CA LYS A 53 33.18 2.42 -22.11
C LYS A 53 33.28 2.82 -20.64
N ARG A 54 33.68 1.87 -19.80
CA ARG A 54 33.93 2.04 -18.38
C ARG A 54 35.17 2.91 -18.21
N THR A 55 35.00 4.22 -18.15
CA THR A 55 36.05 5.13 -17.67
C THR A 55 36.27 4.84 -16.19
N ALA A 56 37.49 4.41 -15.86
CA ALA A 56 37.94 4.26 -14.49
C ALA A 56 37.78 5.60 -13.78
N LYS A 57 37.01 5.58 -12.68
CA LYS A 57 36.92 6.69 -11.73
C LYS A 57 38.32 6.94 -11.16
N PRO A 58 38.81 8.18 -11.06
CA PRO A 58 40.04 8.45 -10.35
C PRO A 58 39.87 8.04 -8.89
N GLU A 59 40.80 7.20 -8.43
CA GLU A 59 40.95 6.86 -7.02
C GLU A 59 41.30 8.14 -6.26
N VAL A 60 40.31 8.75 -5.62
CA VAL A 60 40.54 9.87 -4.71
C VAL A 60 41.22 9.30 -3.48
N ALA A 61 42.51 9.60 -3.37
CA ALA A 61 43.37 9.29 -2.23
C ALA A 61 42.69 9.66 -0.91
N ARG A 62 42.78 8.73 0.03
CA ARG A 62 42.34 8.86 1.41
C ARG A 62 43.39 9.68 2.17
N PRO A 63 43.10 10.88 2.70
CA PRO A 63 44.05 11.51 3.60
C PRO A 63 43.91 10.85 4.98
N ALA A 64 45.00 10.20 5.40
CA ALA A 64 45.26 9.90 6.80
C ALA A 64 45.65 11.20 7.53
N ASN A 65 45.33 11.24 8.83
CA ASN A 65 45.78 12.19 9.84
C ASN A 65 45.10 13.57 9.86
N GLN A 66 44.16 13.73 10.80
CA GLN A 66 44.02 14.97 11.55
C GLN A 66 43.95 14.64 13.05
N PRO A 67 44.79 15.25 13.91
CA PRO A 67 44.71 15.08 15.35
C PRO A 67 43.48 15.77 15.93
N LEU A 68 42.89 15.16 16.97
CA LEU A 68 41.88 15.79 17.81
C LEU A 68 42.43 17.10 18.38
N GLN A 69 41.97 18.23 17.85
CA GLN A 69 42.09 19.52 18.52
C GLN A 69 40.83 19.74 19.36
N LEU A 70 41.00 19.67 20.68
CA LEU A 70 39.99 19.99 21.67
C LEU A 70 39.85 21.52 21.73
N VAL A 71 38.90 22.06 20.96
CA VAL A 71 38.57 23.50 21.01
C VAL A 71 37.37 23.70 21.93
N PRO A 72 37.47 24.52 23.01
CA PRO A 72 36.31 24.90 23.81
C PRO A 72 35.42 25.84 23.00
N GLN A 73 34.29 25.33 22.51
CA GLN A 73 33.25 26.13 21.86
C GLN A 73 32.58 27.02 22.93
N ARG A 74 32.92 28.31 22.95
CA ARG A 74 32.11 29.33 23.63
C ARG A 74 30.76 29.42 22.93
N VAL A 75 29.72 28.94 23.59
CA VAL A 75 28.33 29.19 23.22
C VAL A 75 28.04 30.67 23.48
N SER A 76 28.12 31.50 22.45
CA SER A 76 27.47 32.81 22.44
C SER A 76 26.17 32.68 21.64
N ASN A 77 25.05 32.62 22.37
CA ASN A 77 23.71 32.59 21.80
C ASN A 77 23.45 33.87 20.96
N PRO A 78 22.81 33.77 19.78
CA PRO A 78 22.36 34.94 19.04
C PRO A 78 21.15 35.61 19.71
N PRO A 79 20.92 36.92 19.48
CA PRO A 79 19.75 37.63 19.98
C PRO A 79 18.46 37.03 19.41
N ILE A 80 17.51 36.77 20.29
CA ILE A 80 16.16 36.27 20.02
C ILE A 80 15.43 37.33 19.20
N THR A 81 15.29 37.11 17.89
CA THR A 81 14.32 37.84 17.07
C THR A 81 12.90 37.41 17.49
N PRO A 82 11.94 38.32 17.66
CA PRO A 82 10.55 37.95 17.94
C PRO A 82 9.97 37.19 16.74
N GLN A 83 9.72 35.90 16.92
CA GLN A 83 8.97 35.10 15.96
C GLN A 83 7.52 35.62 15.93
N PRO A 84 6.90 35.82 14.76
CA PRO A 84 5.48 36.14 14.65
C PRO A 84 4.65 35.07 15.36
N ALA A 85 3.76 35.53 16.24
CA ALA A 85 2.92 34.74 17.13
C ALA A 85 2.32 33.49 16.46
N GLN A 86 2.75 32.33 16.96
CA GLN A 86 2.07 31.06 16.81
C GLN A 86 0.60 31.22 17.30
N PRO A 87 -0.39 30.62 16.63
CA PRO A 87 -1.76 30.56 17.14
C PRO A 87 -1.76 29.95 18.54
N THR A 88 -2.32 30.70 19.49
CA THR A 88 -2.37 30.38 20.91
C THR A 88 -3.01 29.01 21.17
N GLU A 89 -2.13 28.10 21.56
CA GLU A 89 -2.33 26.97 22.45
C GLU A 89 -3.34 27.32 23.55
N THR A 90 -4.63 27.03 23.35
CA THR A 90 -5.63 27.18 24.42
C THR A 90 -6.25 25.82 24.71
N ARG A 91 -5.68 25.17 25.73
CA ARG A 91 -6.20 24.02 26.48
C ARG A 91 -6.21 22.68 25.71
N ARG A 92 -5.16 21.90 25.96
CA ARG A 92 -4.97 20.47 25.64
C ARG A 92 -6.14 19.59 26.09
N ARG A 93 -7.27 19.63 25.37
CA ARG A 93 -8.32 18.60 25.50
C ARG A 93 -7.74 17.31 24.93
N LYS A 94 -7.85 16.23 25.71
CA LYS A 94 -7.64 14.86 25.23
C LYS A 94 -8.50 14.70 23.98
N PRO A 95 -7.93 14.39 22.79
CA PRO A 95 -8.73 14.19 21.60
C PRO A 95 -9.71 13.07 21.90
N ASP A 96 -11.01 13.38 21.83
CA ASP A 96 -12.05 12.37 21.99
C ASP A 96 -11.74 11.23 21.01
N ALA A 97 -11.67 9.99 21.50
CA ALA A 97 -11.09 8.87 20.74
C ALA A 97 -11.78 8.60 19.38
N LYS A 98 -13.00 9.13 19.19
CA LYS A 98 -13.77 9.10 17.94
C LYS A 98 -13.46 10.29 17.00
N ALA A 99 -13.07 11.44 17.53
CA ALA A 99 -12.54 12.58 16.77
C ALA A 99 -11.02 12.48 16.51
N ALA A 100 -10.35 11.49 17.14
CA ALA A 100 -8.90 11.38 17.20
C ALA A 100 -8.23 10.79 15.94
N LEU A 101 -8.99 10.18 15.03
CA LEU A 101 -8.45 9.77 13.72
C LEU A 101 -8.33 11.00 12.82
N THR A 102 -7.15 11.59 12.90
CA THR A 102 -6.74 12.72 12.05
C THR A 102 -6.83 12.32 10.59
N ALA A 103 -7.05 13.31 9.71
CA ALA A 103 -7.07 13.09 8.27
C ALA A 103 -5.78 12.40 7.78
N ALA A 104 -4.62 12.79 8.34
CA ALA A 104 -3.34 12.17 8.05
C ALA A 104 -3.28 10.69 8.47
N ALA A 105 -3.81 10.33 9.63
CA ALA A 105 -3.88 8.95 10.08
C ALA A 105 -4.79 8.10 9.18
N ILE A 106 -5.94 8.65 8.76
CA ILE A 106 -6.85 7.97 7.83
C ILE A 106 -6.20 7.80 6.46
N ALA A 107 -5.55 8.84 5.93
CA ALA A 107 -4.82 8.75 4.67
C ALA A 107 -3.73 7.66 4.72
N ALA A 108 -2.98 7.59 5.82
CA ALA A 108 -2.01 6.52 6.03
C ALA A 108 -2.66 5.12 6.02
N LEU A 109 -3.80 4.96 6.71
CA LEU A 109 -4.54 3.69 6.72
C LEU A 109 -5.02 3.30 5.32
N ILE A 110 -5.53 4.26 4.55
CA ILE A 110 -5.98 4.04 3.17
C ILE A 110 -4.80 3.62 2.27
N VAL A 111 -3.66 4.32 2.36
CA VAL A 111 -2.44 3.96 1.63
C VAL A 111 -1.97 2.55 2.01
N THR A 112 -1.92 2.23 3.31
CA THR A 112 -1.56 0.89 3.79
C THR A 112 -2.52 -0.18 3.25
N ALA A 113 -3.83 0.06 3.32
CA ALA A 113 -4.82 -0.87 2.80
C ALA A 113 -4.65 -1.11 1.29
N SER A 114 -4.42 -0.04 0.52
CA SER A 114 -4.19 -0.14 -0.92
C SER A 114 -2.91 -0.92 -1.26
N ARG A 115 -1.81 -0.64 -0.57
CA ARG A 115 -0.55 -1.39 -0.71
C ARG A 115 -0.74 -2.87 -0.37
N ASN A 116 -1.39 -3.18 0.74
CA ASN A 116 -1.67 -4.55 1.17
C ASN A 116 -2.54 -5.31 0.17
N ALA A 117 -3.57 -4.67 -0.37
CA ALA A 117 -4.42 -5.24 -1.41
C ALA A 117 -3.64 -5.55 -2.69
N TYR A 118 -2.64 -4.74 -3.04
CA TYR A 118 -1.74 -5.08 -4.14
C TYR A 118 -0.81 -6.24 -3.77
N HIS A 119 -0.20 -6.21 -2.59
CA HIS A 119 0.73 -7.26 -2.16
C HIS A 119 0.09 -8.64 -1.99
N SER A 120 -1.20 -8.71 -1.69
CA SER A 120 -1.94 -9.97 -1.62
C SER A 120 -1.99 -10.72 -2.96
N THR A 121 -1.75 -10.04 -4.08
CA THR A 121 -1.58 -10.66 -5.41
C THR A 121 -0.24 -11.40 -5.57
N GLY A 122 0.64 -11.37 -4.57
CA GLY A 122 1.98 -11.97 -4.60
C GLY A 122 3.04 -11.10 -5.27
N ARG A 123 2.70 -9.87 -5.69
CA ARG A 123 3.62 -8.94 -6.37
C ARG A 123 4.26 -7.96 -5.36
N PRO A 124 5.60 -7.85 -5.33
CA PRO A 124 6.30 -7.07 -4.30
C PRO A 124 6.37 -5.56 -4.58
N CYS A 125 6.11 -5.11 -5.80
CA CYS A 125 6.32 -3.72 -6.23
C CYS A 125 4.99 -3.00 -6.46
N ALA A 126 4.33 -2.54 -5.39
CA ALA A 126 3.15 -1.68 -5.47
C ALA A 126 3.59 -0.23 -5.77
N CYS A 127 4.52 0.28 -4.96
CA CYS A 127 4.95 1.67 -4.88
C CYS A 127 6.43 1.87 -5.23
N PRO A 128 6.86 3.10 -5.60
CA PRO A 128 8.24 3.36 -6.04
C PRO A 128 9.31 3.10 -4.96
N ASP A 129 8.92 3.28 -3.69
CA ASP A 129 9.72 3.09 -2.47
C ASP A 129 9.82 1.62 -2.02
N ASP A 130 8.96 0.73 -2.53
CA ASP A 130 9.02 -0.69 -2.23
C ASP A 130 10.36 -1.32 -2.63
N ARG A 131 10.64 -2.48 -2.04
CA ARG A 131 11.84 -3.25 -2.33
C ARG A 131 11.51 -4.61 -2.95
N MET A 132 12.30 -4.96 -3.94
CA MET A 132 12.33 -6.31 -4.49
C MET A 132 12.99 -7.30 -3.52
N ARG A 133 12.82 -8.60 -3.80
CA ARG A 133 13.48 -9.69 -3.05
C ARG A 133 15.02 -9.59 -3.02
N ASN A 134 15.62 -8.92 -3.99
CA ASN A 134 17.07 -8.65 -4.04
C ASN A 134 17.48 -7.34 -3.35
N GLY A 135 16.58 -6.70 -2.59
CA GLY A 135 16.83 -5.47 -1.84
C GLY A 135 16.81 -4.17 -2.65
N ARG A 136 16.74 -4.23 -3.98
CA ARG A 136 16.67 -3.03 -4.84
C ARG A 136 15.30 -2.36 -4.73
N ARG A 137 15.28 -1.02 -4.80
CA ARG A 137 14.03 -0.26 -4.90
C ARG A 137 13.27 -0.59 -6.19
N CYS A 138 11.95 -0.59 -6.13
CA CYS A 138 11.09 -0.83 -7.30
C CYS A 138 11.20 0.33 -8.31
N GLY A 139 11.15 1.58 -7.84
CA GLY A 139 11.26 2.78 -8.66
C GLY A 139 10.21 2.78 -9.78
N SER A 140 10.63 3.05 -11.02
CA SER A 140 9.77 3.05 -12.21
C SER A 140 9.13 1.69 -12.55
N ARG A 141 9.50 0.62 -11.85
CA ARG A 141 8.90 -0.72 -12.02
C ARG A 141 7.73 -0.96 -11.05
N SER A 142 7.46 -0.05 -10.12
CA SER A 142 6.29 -0.11 -9.25
C SER A 142 5.00 -0.05 -10.05
N ALA A 143 3.95 -0.76 -9.65
CA ALA A 143 2.65 -0.68 -10.33
C ALA A 143 2.19 0.76 -10.52
N TYR A 144 2.34 1.59 -9.48
CA TYR A 144 2.07 3.02 -9.49
C TYR A 144 2.74 3.78 -10.65
N SER A 145 3.99 3.48 -10.98
CA SER A 145 4.76 4.25 -11.96
C SER A 145 4.73 3.70 -13.39
N ARG A 146 4.32 2.45 -13.61
CA ARG A 146 4.35 1.85 -14.97
C ARG A 146 3.07 2.17 -15.74
N PRO A 147 3.18 2.50 -17.04
CA PRO A 147 2.00 2.71 -17.88
C PRO A 147 1.17 1.41 -17.98
N GLY A 148 -0.15 1.54 -17.83
CA GLY A 148 -1.09 0.40 -17.87
C GLY A 148 -0.98 -0.55 -16.68
N GLY A 149 -0.25 -0.18 -15.62
CA GLY A 149 -0.19 -0.93 -14.38
C GLY A 149 -1.43 -0.76 -13.49
N ALA A 150 -1.51 -1.54 -12.41
CA ALA A 150 -2.43 -1.22 -11.33
C ALA A 150 -2.03 0.11 -10.69
N ALA A 151 -3.00 0.87 -10.20
CA ALA A 151 -2.78 2.17 -9.56
C ALA A 151 -3.07 2.11 -8.05
N PRO A 152 -2.20 1.46 -7.24
CA PRO A 152 -2.34 1.51 -5.79
C PRO A 152 -2.12 2.94 -5.29
N LYS A 153 -2.71 3.28 -4.15
CA LYS A 153 -2.42 4.53 -3.43
C LYS A 153 -1.09 4.36 -2.70
N CYS A 154 -0.14 5.23 -2.99
CA CYS A 154 1.23 5.11 -2.47
C CYS A 154 1.60 6.26 -1.53
N PHE A 155 1.02 7.43 -1.73
CA PHE A 155 1.32 8.65 -1.00
C PHE A 155 0.06 9.27 -0.41
N ALA A 156 0.22 10.09 0.62
CA ALA A 156 -0.90 10.81 1.23
C ALA A 156 -1.61 11.71 0.21
N ASP A 157 -0.86 12.29 -0.73
CA ASP A 157 -1.39 13.15 -1.79
C ASP A 157 -2.28 12.39 -2.79
N ASP A 158 -2.16 11.06 -2.87
CA ASP A 158 -3.06 10.24 -3.69
C ASP A 158 -4.45 10.07 -3.03
N VAL A 159 -4.61 10.46 -1.77
CA VAL A 159 -5.83 10.32 -0.97
C VAL A 159 -6.58 11.65 -0.93
N THR A 160 -7.81 11.65 -1.42
CA THR A 160 -8.64 12.86 -1.42
C THR A 160 -9.40 13.02 -0.11
N ALA A 161 -9.93 14.21 0.14
CA ALA A 161 -10.74 14.49 1.33
C ALA A 161 -12.00 13.61 1.36
N GLU A 162 -12.61 13.36 0.20
CA GLU A 162 -13.80 12.51 0.07
C GLU A 162 -13.50 11.07 0.52
N MET A 163 -12.34 10.53 0.13
CA MET A 163 -11.90 9.19 0.56
C MET A 163 -11.76 9.11 2.08
N ILE A 164 -11.30 10.18 2.73
CA ILE A 164 -11.15 10.26 4.19
C ILE A 164 -12.52 10.31 4.87
N GLU A 165 -13.44 11.13 4.36
CA GLU A 165 -14.80 11.23 4.90
C GLU A 165 -15.58 9.92 4.74
N ASP A 166 -15.45 9.25 3.61
CA ASP A 166 -16.09 7.95 3.40
C ASP A 166 -15.52 6.90 4.34
N TYR A 167 -14.20 6.91 4.59
CA TYR A 167 -13.58 6.04 5.58
C TYR A 167 -14.11 6.31 7.01
N ARG A 168 -14.34 7.58 7.37
CA ARG A 168 -14.96 7.93 8.66
C ARG A 168 -16.37 7.36 8.78
N LYS A 169 -17.18 7.48 7.72
CA LYS A 169 -18.54 6.94 7.70
C LYS A 169 -18.57 5.42 7.83
N THR A 170 -17.67 4.70 7.16
CA THR A 170 -17.65 3.23 7.22
C THR A 170 -17.21 2.69 8.58
N MET A 171 -16.25 3.35 9.23
CA MET A 171 -15.72 2.93 10.54
C MET A 171 -16.63 3.29 11.72
N MET A 172 -17.63 4.14 11.52
CA MET A 172 -18.57 4.59 12.56
C MET A 172 -20.00 4.03 12.37
N ARG A 173 -20.17 3.09 11.46
CA ARG A 173 -21.39 2.28 11.30
C ARG A 173 -21.39 1.13 12.31
#